data_AF-A0A358AZ50-F1
#
_entry.id   AF-A0A358AZ50-F1
#
_cell.length_a   1.000
_cell.length_b   1.000
_cell.length_c   1.000
_cell.angle_alpha   90.00
_cell.angle_beta   90.00
_cell.angle_gamma   90.00
#
_symmetry.space_group_name_H-M   'P 1'
#
loop_
_entity.id
_entity.type
_entity.pdbx_description
1 polymer ?
#
loop_
_entity_poly.entity_id
_entity_poly.type
_entity_poly.pdbx_seq_one_letter_code
_entity_poly.pdbx_strand_id
1 'polypeptide(L)'
;MAEAGGRHWVFVAGAGSSSVSVLALGADGQLALTDHVIDTLDTRFQSVSALATAVVGDRVYVFAAGGDQGVQAFVLLPDGRLLDAGQQLQAAGLALDDITALEAVVRGGRIELVLGTEDGGLIRLRFDPGDLAPELLGGPGDNALTGDARGDLIAGKVGDDTLRGGAGADILLDGHGEDELWGGAG
;
A
#
# COMPACT_ATOMS: atom_id res chain seq x y z
N MET A 1 -1.19 -6.11 11.28
CA MET A 1 -1.78 -7.23 10.53
C MET A 1 -2.98 -6.70 9.79
N ALA A 2 -3.23 -7.16 8.57
CA ALA A 2 -4.44 -6.83 7.82
C ALA A 2 -5.03 -8.09 7.17
N GLU A 3 -6.27 -8.00 6.71
CA GLU A 3 -6.93 -9.04 5.93
C GLU A 3 -7.36 -8.45 4.57
N ALA A 4 -6.97 -9.12 3.49
CA ALA A 4 -7.33 -8.75 2.12
C ALA A 4 -7.29 -9.98 1.20
N GLY A 5 -8.21 -10.06 0.24
CA GLY A 5 -8.31 -11.20 -0.68
C GLY A 5 -8.48 -12.56 0.02
N GLY A 6 -9.07 -12.58 1.22
CA GLY A 6 -9.22 -13.79 2.05
C GLY A 6 -7.91 -14.30 2.66
N ARG A 7 -6.86 -13.47 2.70
CA ARG A 7 -5.54 -13.78 3.29
C ARG A 7 -5.24 -12.83 4.44
N HIS A 8 -4.53 -13.33 5.44
CA HIS A 8 -3.98 -12.51 6.52
C HIS A 8 -2.53 -12.13 6.21
N TRP A 9 -2.21 -10.86 6.44
CA TRP A 9 -0.93 -10.26 6.14
C TRP A 9 -0.30 -9.68 7.40
N VAL A 10 0.98 -9.98 7.61
CA VAL A 10 1.81 -9.43 8.69
C VAL A 10 2.84 -8.50 8.07
N PHE A 11 3.00 -7.33 8.68
CA PHE A 11 3.98 -6.33 8.27
C PHE A 11 5.00 -6.17 9.38
N VAL A 12 6.28 -6.17 9.03
CA VAL A 12 7.38 -6.11 10.00
C VAL A 12 8.34 -5.00 9.59
N ALA A 13 8.57 -4.05 10.49
CA ALA A 13 9.58 -3.01 10.34
C ALA A 13 10.94 -3.49 10.85
N GLY A 14 12.00 -3.17 10.11
CA GLY A 14 13.38 -3.29 10.54
C GLY A 14 14.02 -1.91 10.62
N ALA A 15 14.16 -1.34 11.81
CA ALA A 15 14.77 -0.03 12.01
C ALA A 15 16.25 0.00 11.54
N GLY A 16 17.03 -1.03 11.87
CA GLY A 16 18.45 -1.08 11.50
C GLY A 16 18.70 -1.26 10.00
N SER A 17 17.76 -1.88 9.29
CA SER A 17 17.82 -2.11 7.84
C SER A 17 17.00 -1.11 7.04
N SER A 18 16.29 -0.19 7.70
CA SER A 18 15.30 0.70 7.08
C SER A 18 14.35 -0.05 6.16
N SER A 19 13.72 -1.12 6.64
CA SER A 19 12.96 -2.03 5.76
C SER A 19 11.56 -2.35 6.28
N VAL A 20 10.65 -2.65 5.36
CA VAL A 20 9.34 -3.23 5.67
C VAL A 20 9.21 -4.57 4.95
N SER A 21 8.98 -5.64 5.71
CA SER A 21 8.69 -6.98 5.17
C SER A 21 7.20 -7.27 5.20
N VAL A 22 6.69 -7.92 4.17
CA VAL A 22 5.33 -8.47 4.11
C VAL A 22 5.38 -9.99 4.21
N LEU A 23 4.60 -10.54 5.11
CA LEU A 23 4.45 -11.98 5.27
C LEU A 23 2.99 -12.38 5.16
N ALA A 24 2.70 -13.38 4.32
CA ALA A 24 1.42 -14.05 4.32
C ALA A 24 1.34 -15.02 5.51
N LEU A 25 0.25 -14.96 6.27
CA LEU A 25 -0.04 -15.90 7.34
C LEU A 25 -0.97 -17.00 6.81
N GLY A 26 -0.45 -18.22 6.76
CA GLY A 26 -1.20 -19.42 6.41
C GLY A 26 -2.19 -19.84 7.50
N ALA A 27 -3.21 -20.61 7.13
CA ALA A 27 -4.19 -21.16 8.07
C ALA A 27 -3.57 -22.14 9.07
N ASP A 28 -2.39 -22.68 8.76
CA ASP A 28 -1.55 -23.51 9.63
C ASP A 28 -0.65 -22.68 10.57
N GLY A 29 -0.76 -21.35 10.53
CA GLY A 29 0.02 -20.42 11.33
C GLY A 29 1.42 -20.15 10.79
N GLN A 30 1.80 -20.70 9.62
CA GLN A 30 3.10 -20.45 9.03
C GLN A 30 3.15 -19.06 8.37
N LEU A 31 4.30 -18.40 8.48
CA LEU A 31 4.57 -17.13 7.83
C LEU A 31 5.44 -17.36 6.59
N ALA A 32 4.98 -16.86 5.44
CA ALA A 32 5.72 -16.86 4.19
C ALA A 32 6.03 -15.43 3.78
N LEU A 33 7.32 -15.07 3.65
CA LEU A 33 7.75 -13.78 3.13
C LEU A 33 7.29 -13.62 1.68
N THR A 34 6.53 -12.57 1.39
CA THR A 34 6.07 -12.25 0.03
C THR A 34 6.74 -11.01 -0.54
N ASP A 35 7.17 -10.09 0.32
CA ASP A 35 7.88 -8.90 -0.10
C ASP A 35 8.80 -8.35 0.99
N HIS A 36 9.80 -7.58 0.56
CA HIS A 36 10.75 -6.91 1.43
C HIS A 36 11.23 -5.63 0.73
N VAL A 37 10.74 -4.49 1.20
CA VAL A 37 11.13 -3.17 0.70
C VAL A 37 12.15 -2.55 1.64
N ILE A 38 13.18 -1.94 1.06
CA ILE A 38 14.20 -1.19 1.77
C ILE A 38 14.04 0.27 1.37
N ASP A 39 14.20 1.16 2.34
CA ASP A 39 14.16 2.59 2.14
C ASP A 39 15.22 3.03 1.11
N THR A 40 14.81 3.94 0.24
CA THR A 40 15.64 4.54 -0.80
C THR A 40 15.48 6.06 -0.76
N LEU A 41 16.18 6.78 -1.62
CA LEU A 41 16.04 8.24 -1.72
C LEU A 41 14.64 8.69 -2.19
N ASP A 42 13.88 7.78 -2.79
CA ASP A 42 12.53 8.05 -3.29
C ASP A 42 11.45 7.79 -2.23
N THR A 43 11.80 7.19 -1.09
CA THR A 43 10.87 6.82 -0.02
C THR A 43 11.15 7.55 1.29
N ARG A 44 10.20 7.43 2.24
CA ARG A 44 10.23 8.15 3.53
C ARG A 44 10.01 7.26 4.74
N PHE A 45 10.87 6.27 4.91
CA PHE A 45 10.81 5.38 6.07
C PHE A 45 12.19 4.91 6.57
N GLN A 46 13.25 5.69 6.38
CA GLN A 46 14.55 5.43 6.98
C GLN A 46 14.42 5.18 8.48
N SER A 47 15.08 4.15 8.98
CA SER A 47 15.07 3.79 10.40
C SER A 47 13.65 3.63 10.96
N VAL A 48 12.77 2.95 10.21
CA VAL A 48 11.37 2.70 10.56
C VAL A 48 11.19 2.41 12.05
N SER A 49 10.50 3.32 12.71
CA SER A 49 10.16 3.26 14.13
C SER A 49 8.66 3.12 14.34
N ALA A 50 7.85 3.47 13.34
CA ALA A 50 6.40 3.40 13.40
C ALA A 50 5.80 2.81 12.11
N LEU A 51 4.84 1.90 12.30
CA LEU A 51 4.03 1.30 11.24
C LEU A 51 2.55 1.40 11.59
N ALA A 52 1.72 1.71 10.61
CA ALA A 52 0.27 1.60 10.72
C ALA A 52 -0.34 0.98 9.47
N THR A 53 -1.52 0.40 9.61
CA THR A 53 -2.28 -0.15 8.48
C THR A 53 -3.70 0.36 8.52
N ALA A 54 -4.28 0.61 7.35
CA ALA A 54 -5.69 0.97 7.21
C ALA A 54 -6.30 0.25 6.00
N VAL A 55 -7.59 -0.07 6.09
CA VAL A 55 -8.31 -0.75 5.00
C VAL A 55 -9.42 0.15 4.49
N VAL A 56 -9.38 0.50 3.21
CA VAL A 56 -10.40 1.33 2.54
C VAL A 56 -10.98 0.52 1.39
N GLY A 57 -12.25 0.14 1.51
CA GLY A 57 -12.82 -0.87 0.62
C GLY A 57 -12.16 -2.21 0.87
N ASP A 58 -11.56 -2.79 -0.16
CA ASP A 58 -10.73 -3.99 -0.15
C ASP A 58 -9.22 -3.70 -0.17
N ARG A 59 -8.83 -2.43 -0.37
CA ARG A 59 -7.42 -2.05 -0.40
C ARG A 59 -6.83 -1.89 0.99
N VAL A 60 -5.68 -2.54 1.21
CA VAL A 60 -4.88 -2.37 2.42
C VAL A 60 -3.78 -1.36 2.15
N TYR A 61 -3.75 -0.30 2.95
CA TYR A 61 -2.67 0.67 2.97
C TYR A 61 -1.76 0.41 4.17
N VAL A 62 -0.46 0.50 3.93
CA VAL A 62 0.60 0.38 4.94
C VAL A 62 1.34 1.70 5.00
N PHE A 63 1.44 2.29 6.18
CA PHE A 63 2.18 3.52 6.40
C PHE A 63 3.42 3.22 7.23
N ALA A 64 4.56 3.72 6.79
CA ALA A 64 5.84 3.59 7.46
C ALA A 64 6.43 4.98 7.67
N ALA A 65 6.98 5.21 8.86
CA ALA A 65 7.64 6.46 9.21
C ALA A 65 8.82 6.19 10.16
N GLY A 66 9.80 7.07 10.10
CA GLY A 66 11.02 6.98 10.89
C GLY A 66 11.78 8.30 10.96
N GLY A 67 13.08 8.23 10.68
CA GLY A 67 14.02 9.35 10.86
C GLY A 67 14.30 10.20 9.61
N ASP A 68 13.56 10.00 8.52
CA ASP A 68 13.79 10.73 7.24
C ASP A 68 12.69 11.73 6.89
N GLN A 69 12.10 12.32 7.93
CA GLN A 69 11.31 13.55 7.83
C GLN A 69 10.07 13.38 6.94
N GLY A 70 9.42 12.24 7.05
CA GLY A 70 8.23 11.95 6.26
C GLY A 70 7.46 10.72 6.70
N VAL A 71 6.43 10.43 5.91
CA VAL A 71 5.61 9.24 6.04
C VAL A 71 5.45 8.64 4.65
N GLN A 72 5.91 7.41 4.47
CA GLN A 72 5.68 6.63 3.28
C GLN A 72 4.33 5.91 3.35
N ALA A 73 3.55 5.95 2.28
CA ALA A 73 2.38 5.13 2.11
C ALA A 73 2.64 4.06 1.04
N PHE A 74 2.17 2.86 1.30
CA PHE A 74 2.12 1.76 0.36
C PHE A 74 0.71 1.23 0.25
N VAL A 75 0.37 0.66 -0.89
CA VAL A 75 -0.79 -0.21 -1.06
C VAL A 75 -0.31 -1.65 -1.22
N LEU A 76 -0.94 -2.58 -0.51
CA LEU A 76 -0.68 -4.01 -0.64
C LEU A 76 -1.41 -4.54 -1.89
N LEU A 77 -0.65 -5.20 -2.77
CA LEU A 77 -1.16 -5.88 -3.95
C LEU A 77 -1.64 -7.31 -3.60
N PRO A 78 -2.56 -7.90 -4.40
CA PRO A 78 -3.08 -9.25 -4.16
C PRO A 78 -2.01 -10.36 -4.12
N ASP A 79 -0.89 -10.16 -4.80
CA ASP A 79 0.25 -11.07 -4.80
C ASP A 79 1.14 -10.95 -3.54
N GLY A 80 0.89 -9.95 -2.69
CA GLY A 80 1.60 -9.71 -1.43
C GLY A 80 2.75 -8.72 -1.53
N ARG A 81 2.89 -8.02 -2.67
CA ARG A 81 3.86 -6.92 -2.83
C ARG A 81 3.32 -5.59 -2.34
N LEU A 82 4.21 -4.70 -1.89
CA LEU A 82 3.90 -3.30 -1.62
C LEU A 82 4.19 -2.47 -2.86
N LEU A 83 3.20 -1.69 -3.29
CA LEU A 83 3.36 -0.66 -4.30
C LEU A 83 3.37 0.71 -3.61
N ASP A 84 4.28 1.59 -4.02
CA ASP A 84 4.31 2.99 -3.57
C ASP A 84 2.96 3.67 -3.86
N ALA A 85 2.35 4.23 -2.82
CA ALA A 85 1.07 4.95 -2.88
C ALA A 85 1.22 6.45 -2.55
N GLY A 86 2.45 6.95 -2.54
CA GLY A 86 2.81 8.33 -2.25
C GLY A 86 3.42 8.53 -0.87
N GLN A 87 3.90 9.74 -0.64
CA GLN A 87 4.64 10.12 0.55
C GLN A 87 4.22 11.51 1.03
N GLN A 88 4.16 11.69 2.34
CA GLN A 88 4.09 13.03 2.94
C GLN A 88 5.49 13.46 3.37
N LEU A 89 5.96 14.57 2.82
CA LEU A 89 7.22 15.19 3.20
C LEU A 89 7.02 16.23 4.31
N GLN A 90 8.07 16.45 5.08
CA GLN A 90 8.18 17.64 5.93
C GLN A 90 7.96 18.93 5.12
N ALA A 91 7.28 19.88 5.74
CA ALA A 91 7.01 21.20 5.18
C ALA A 91 7.09 22.27 6.30
N ALA A 92 7.16 23.54 5.92
CA ALA A 92 7.15 24.63 6.89
C ALA A 92 5.88 24.56 7.77
N GLY A 93 6.07 24.44 9.09
CA GLY A 93 4.97 24.27 10.05
C GLY A 93 4.52 22.82 10.29
N LEU A 94 5.20 21.84 9.68
CA LEU A 94 4.96 20.41 9.86
C LEU A 94 6.27 19.70 10.20
N ALA A 95 6.54 19.47 11.49
CA ALA A 95 7.75 18.79 11.94
C ALA A 95 7.55 17.27 11.88
N LEU A 96 7.94 16.63 10.78
CA LEU A 96 7.90 15.16 10.64
C LEU A 96 9.21 14.49 11.05
N ASP A 97 10.02 15.20 11.84
CA ASP A 97 11.26 14.70 12.38
C ASP A 97 10.97 13.60 13.42
N ASP A 98 11.69 12.48 13.31
CA ASP A 98 11.75 11.39 14.28
C ASP A 98 10.36 10.96 14.79
N ILE A 99 9.58 10.37 13.89
CA ILE A 99 8.26 9.82 14.22
C ILE A 99 8.43 8.65 15.20
N THR A 100 7.75 8.68 16.34
CA THR A 100 7.85 7.63 17.38
C THR A 100 6.59 6.76 17.48
N ALA A 101 5.45 7.27 16.99
CA ALA A 101 4.19 6.55 16.96
C ALA A 101 3.40 6.95 15.73
N LEU A 102 2.65 6.01 15.16
CA LEU A 102 1.81 6.22 14.00
C LEU A 102 0.55 5.39 14.15
N GLU A 103 -0.60 6.04 14.05
CA GLU A 103 -1.91 5.41 14.07
C GLU A 103 -2.70 5.83 12.84
N ALA A 104 -3.36 4.89 12.18
CA ALA A 104 -4.16 5.14 10.98
C ALA A 104 -5.64 4.80 11.23
N VAL A 105 -6.52 5.77 10.97
CA VAL A 105 -7.96 5.63 11.23
C VAL A 105 -8.75 6.00 9.99
N VAL A 106 -9.60 5.09 9.53
CA VAL A 106 -10.45 5.31 8.37
C VAL A 106 -11.69 6.12 8.77
N ARG A 107 -11.96 7.22 8.06
CA ARG A 107 -13.15 8.05 8.22
C ARG A 107 -13.66 8.54 6.88
N GLY A 108 -14.87 8.11 6.50
CA GLY A 108 -15.53 8.56 5.27
C GLY A 108 -14.72 8.27 4.00
N GLY A 109 -14.13 7.07 3.90
CA GLY A 109 -13.30 6.65 2.75
C GLY A 109 -11.88 7.23 2.73
N ARG A 110 -11.51 8.05 3.72
CA ARG A 110 -10.18 8.65 3.85
C ARG A 110 -9.46 8.08 5.05
N ILE A 111 -8.14 8.21 5.08
CA ILE A 111 -7.30 7.75 6.18
C ILE A 111 -6.76 8.98 6.91
N GLU A 112 -7.09 9.08 8.18
CA GLU A 112 -6.51 10.07 9.10
C GLU A 112 -5.35 9.41 9.83
N LEU A 113 -4.16 9.99 9.71
CA LEU A 113 -2.96 9.56 10.41
C LEU A 113 -2.74 10.45 11.63
N VAL A 114 -2.48 9.85 12.78
CA VAL A 114 -2.04 10.54 13.99
C VAL A 114 -0.62 10.10 14.30
N LEU A 115 0.28 11.06 14.38
CA LEU A 115 1.71 10.83 14.58
C LEU A 115 2.17 11.43 15.91
N GLY A 116 2.98 10.68 16.64
CA GLY A 116 3.79 11.21 17.73
C GLY A 116 5.22 11.45 17.24
N THR A 117 5.83 12.55 17.68
CA THR A 117 7.23 12.88 17.39
C THR A 117 8.08 12.81 18.66
N GLU A 118 9.40 12.70 18.51
CA GLU A 118 10.34 12.66 19.66
C GLU A 118 10.23 13.91 20.56
N ASP A 119 9.99 15.09 19.95
CA ASP A 119 9.80 16.36 20.67
C ASP A 119 8.43 16.49 21.36
N GLY A 120 7.62 15.42 21.39
CA GLY A 120 6.33 15.37 22.09
C GLY A 120 5.18 16.06 21.34
N GLY A 121 5.36 16.36 20.05
CA GLY A 121 4.32 16.89 19.19
C GLY A 121 3.34 15.80 18.73
N LEU A 122 2.07 16.16 18.60
CA LEU A 122 1.07 15.36 17.88
C LEU A 122 0.76 16.03 16.55
N ILE A 123 0.83 15.25 15.48
CA ILE A 123 0.55 15.70 14.12
C ILE A 123 -0.61 14.88 13.58
N ARG A 124 -1.50 15.55 12.83
CA ARG A 124 -2.57 14.87 12.09
C ARG A 124 -2.39 15.12 10.60
N LEU A 125 -2.29 14.04 9.85
CA LEU A 125 -2.25 14.06 8.39
C LEU A 125 -3.49 13.37 7.84
N ARG A 126 -3.85 13.71 6.60
CA ARG A 126 -4.92 13.05 5.87
C ARG A 126 -4.37 12.46 4.59
N PHE A 127 -4.59 11.18 4.39
CA PHE A 127 -4.36 10.47 3.16
C PHE A 127 -5.71 10.19 2.48
N ASP A 128 -5.84 10.59 1.22
CA ASP A 128 -7.03 10.38 0.41
C ASP A 128 -6.70 9.37 -0.69
N PRO A 129 -7.15 8.11 -0.58
CA PRO A 129 -6.90 7.12 -1.62
C PRO A 129 -7.71 7.39 -2.91
N GLY A 130 -8.61 8.38 -2.90
CA GLY A 130 -9.49 8.68 -4.02
C GLY A 130 -10.78 7.87 -4.00
N ASP A 131 -11.54 7.96 -5.10
CA ASP A 131 -12.70 7.11 -5.32
C ASP A 131 -12.19 5.76 -5.86
N LEU A 132 -12.48 4.67 -5.13
CA LEU A 132 -11.94 3.35 -5.42
C LEU A 132 -13.05 2.43 -5.93
N ALA A 133 -12.75 1.69 -7.00
CA ALA A 133 -13.54 0.53 -7.40
C ALA A 133 -13.13 -0.71 -6.58
N PRO A 134 -14.03 -1.71 -6.43
CA PRO A 134 -13.66 -3.02 -5.91
C PRO A 134 -12.59 -3.69 -6.79
N GLU A 135 -11.75 -4.51 -6.17
CA GLU A 135 -10.73 -5.31 -6.85
C GLU A 135 -11.34 -6.19 -7.95
N LEU A 136 -10.73 -6.15 -9.13
CA LEU A 136 -11.09 -6.96 -10.27
C LEU A 136 -10.03 -8.05 -10.47
N LEU A 137 -10.34 -9.25 -9.98
CA LEU A 137 -9.44 -10.39 -10.03
C LEU A 137 -9.84 -11.38 -11.12
N GLY A 138 -8.91 -11.66 -12.01
CA GLY A 138 -8.95 -12.74 -12.98
C GLY A 138 -8.98 -14.12 -12.33
N GLY A 139 -9.39 -15.09 -13.15
CA GLY A 139 -9.32 -16.51 -12.84
C GLY A 139 -8.05 -17.14 -13.43
N PRO A 140 -7.98 -18.47 -13.50
CA PRO A 140 -6.99 -19.16 -14.33
C PRO A 140 -7.29 -18.98 -15.83
N GLY A 141 -6.23 -18.86 -16.63
CA GLY A 141 -6.30 -18.74 -18.09
C GLY A 141 -6.62 -17.31 -18.54
N ASP A 142 -6.58 -17.10 -19.85
CA ASP A 142 -6.72 -15.79 -20.51
C ASP A 142 -8.00 -15.05 -20.09
N ASN A 143 -7.86 -13.83 -19.60
CA ASN A 143 -8.94 -12.99 -19.10
C ASN A 143 -9.00 -11.64 -19.82
N ALA A 144 -10.22 -11.14 -20.01
CA ALA A 144 -10.45 -9.78 -20.48
C ALA A 144 -11.12 -8.97 -19.37
N LEU A 145 -10.33 -8.11 -18.72
CA LEU A 145 -10.74 -7.32 -17.56
C LEU A 145 -10.75 -5.83 -17.93
N THR A 146 -11.80 -5.13 -17.53
CA THR A 146 -11.96 -3.69 -17.81
C THR A 146 -12.52 -3.00 -16.56
N GLY A 147 -11.77 -2.04 -16.03
CA GLY A 147 -12.17 -1.18 -14.94
C GLY A 147 -13.12 -0.07 -15.38
N ASP A 148 -13.43 0.84 -14.46
CA ASP A 148 -14.38 1.91 -14.68
C ASP A 148 -13.73 3.31 -14.70
N ALA A 149 -14.33 4.29 -14.02
CA ALA A 149 -13.84 5.67 -13.98
C ALA A 149 -13.23 6.04 -12.62
N ARG A 150 -13.18 5.07 -11.70
CA ARG A 150 -12.61 5.17 -10.36
C ARG A 150 -11.22 4.55 -10.37
N GLY A 151 -10.46 4.69 -9.29
CA GLY A 151 -9.20 3.95 -9.17
C GLY A 151 -9.47 2.45 -9.07
N ASP A 152 -9.09 1.70 -10.10
CA ASP A 152 -9.22 0.25 -10.17
C ASP A 152 -7.94 -0.47 -9.71
N LEU A 153 -8.13 -1.67 -9.15
CA LEU A 153 -7.04 -2.62 -8.93
C LEU A 153 -7.42 -3.88 -9.69
N ILE A 154 -6.73 -4.11 -10.80
CA ILE A 154 -7.03 -5.20 -11.73
C ILE A 154 -5.87 -6.18 -11.72
N ALA A 155 -6.14 -7.47 -11.48
CA ALA A 155 -5.13 -8.52 -11.49
C ALA A 155 -5.51 -9.66 -12.44
N GLY A 156 -4.76 -9.88 -13.52
CA GLY A 156 -4.98 -10.93 -14.52
C GLY A 156 -4.65 -12.33 -14.01
N LYS A 157 -3.46 -12.48 -13.42
CA LYS A 157 -2.88 -13.69 -12.80
C LYS A 157 -2.13 -14.60 -13.77
N VAL A 158 -2.76 -15.60 -14.37
CA VAL A 158 -2.04 -16.59 -15.19
C VAL A 158 -2.81 -16.84 -16.46
N GLY A 159 -2.14 -16.74 -17.60
CA GLY A 159 -2.78 -16.72 -18.92
C GLY A 159 -2.37 -15.46 -19.68
N ASP A 160 -2.73 -15.39 -20.95
CA ASP A 160 -2.49 -14.21 -21.78
C ASP A 160 -3.66 -13.22 -21.59
N ASP A 161 -3.52 -12.26 -20.69
CA ASP A 161 -4.60 -11.40 -20.23
C ASP A 161 -4.67 -10.06 -20.98
N THR A 162 -5.89 -9.52 -21.11
CA THR A 162 -6.19 -8.18 -21.62
C THR A 162 -6.72 -7.32 -20.48
N LEU A 163 -5.90 -6.39 -19.96
CA LEU A 163 -6.23 -5.55 -18.81
C LEU A 163 -6.42 -4.09 -19.23
N ARG A 164 -7.59 -3.51 -18.94
CA ARG A 164 -7.90 -2.10 -19.24
C ARG A 164 -8.32 -1.39 -17.97
N GLY A 165 -7.54 -0.40 -17.53
CA GLY A 165 -7.81 0.41 -16.33
C GLY A 165 -9.09 1.22 -16.50
N GLY A 166 -9.10 2.15 -17.44
CA GLY A 166 -10.28 2.96 -17.71
C GLY A 166 -9.96 4.42 -17.51
N ALA A 167 -10.68 5.12 -16.64
CA ALA A 167 -10.25 6.42 -16.16
C ALA A 167 -9.98 6.35 -14.65
N GLY A 168 -9.14 7.24 -14.13
CA GLY A 168 -8.75 7.22 -12.72
C GLY A 168 -7.37 6.61 -12.52
N ALA A 169 -6.94 6.57 -11.26
CA ALA A 169 -5.61 6.09 -10.89
C ALA A 169 -5.63 4.57 -10.70
N ASP A 170 -5.31 3.85 -11.78
CA ASP A 170 -5.43 2.40 -11.84
C ASP A 170 -4.12 1.68 -11.51
N ILE A 171 -4.26 0.51 -10.89
CA ILE A 171 -3.17 -0.45 -10.67
C ILE A 171 -3.48 -1.70 -11.48
N LEU A 172 -2.63 -2.00 -12.46
CA LEU A 172 -2.73 -3.19 -13.28
C LEU A 172 -1.62 -4.18 -12.91
N LEU A 173 -2.02 -5.37 -12.46
CA LEU A 173 -1.16 -6.50 -12.16
C LEU A 173 -1.39 -7.57 -13.24
N ASP A 174 -0.43 -7.74 -14.13
CA ASP A 174 -0.48 -8.71 -15.23
C ASP A 174 -0.43 -10.16 -14.71
N GLY A 175 0.68 -10.51 -14.04
CA GLY A 175 0.97 -11.87 -13.63
C GLY A 175 1.86 -12.60 -14.66
N HIS A 176 1.52 -13.85 -14.99
CA HIS A 176 2.29 -14.70 -15.89
C HIS A 176 1.55 -14.91 -17.21
N GLY A 177 2.15 -14.47 -18.32
CA GLY A 177 1.63 -14.68 -19.67
C GLY A 177 2.19 -13.65 -20.65
N GLU A 178 1.67 -13.64 -21.87
CA GLU A 178 1.82 -12.53 -22.81
C GLU A 178 0.61 -11.59 -22.68
N ASP A 179 0.73 -10.57 -21.83
CA ASP A 179 -0.38 -9.70 -21.45
C ASP A 179 -0.43 -8.38 -22.25
N GLU A 180 -1.64 -7.88 -22.50
CA GLU A 180 -1.92 -6.57 -23.07
C GLU A 180 -2.51 -5.62 -22.03
N LEU A 181 -1.83 -4.51 -21.75
CA LEU A 181 -2.22 -3.56 -20.70
C LEU A 181 -2.50 -2.16 -21.28
N TRP A 182 -3.64 -1.58 -20.90
CA TRP A 182 -3.98 -0.17 -21.15
C TRP A 182 -4.37 0.50 -19.84
N GLY A 183 -3.56 1.43 -19.34
CA GLY A 183 -3.91 2.22 -18.16
C GLY A 183 -5.15 3.10 -18.39
N GLY A 184 -5.29 3.66 -19.59
CA GLY A 184 -6.38 4.57 -19.91
C GLY A 184 -6.09 6.01 -19.47
N ALA A 185 -7.10 6.75 -19.00
CA ALA A 185 -7.01 8.17 -18.67
C ALA A 185 -6.88 8.41 -17.16
N GLY A 186 -5.67 8.64 -16.67
CA GLY A 186 -5.38 8.86 -15.25
C GLY A 186 -3.94 9.24 -14.99
#